data_AF-A0A2V8ZT39-F1
#
_entry.id   AF-A0A2V8ZT39-F1
#
_cell.length_a   1.000
_cell.length_b   1.000
_cell.length_c   1.000
_cell.angle_alpha   90.00
_cell.angle_beta   90.00
_cell.angle_gamma   90.00
#
_symmetry.space_group_name_H-M   'P 1'
#
loop_
_entity.id
_entity.type
_entity.pdbx_description
1 polymer ?
#
loop_
_entity_poly.entity_id
_entity_poly.type
_entity_poly.pdbx_seq_one_letter_code
_entity_poly.pdbx_strand_id
1 'polypeptide(L)'
;MSYRTKPLSPDILSELRFNVLAAENQLTHAQRLQFVVMARQTMPHQLLLPIIRSLASDSGTAGASFDGIEPYKLWCEDAPEGCRSAILADIQRSQFRTNKNVILLMEEGEHTELDSPLKEQLSDPKVRQDWAQSQRVAAVILRAASRNLAVPVKAWLIELTGKPGCAADVEADLLGYLFRIGDPTAGKLLSSELWDRKDDCGGQVLRSLHAVRYSDELLPVISKALNSPNPITVTQAALFLGEHGWPSCQDLPWQRLESLWTAWHDRASELQVAPMNFSAGTNPVQQAAQLEQAVASALAHAKNWKLSTAEIDRLRSGCLTDACREVADGHRILNL
;
A
#
# COMPACT_ATOMS: atom_id res chain seq x y z
N MET A 1 33.61 33.66 -18.12
CA MET A 1 33.94 32.74 -19.22
C MET A 1 32.99 31.56 -19.15
N SER A 2 32.07 31.44 -20.11
CA SER A 2 31.15 30.31 -20.21
C SER A 2 31.84 29.22 -21.03
N TYR A 3 32.24 28.13 -20.39
CA TYR A 3 32.73 26.95 -21.10
C TYR A 3 31.53 26.30 -21.80
N ARG A 4 31.31 26.65 -23.08
CA ARG A 4 30.47 25.84 -23.96
C ARG A 4 31.24 24.54 -24.25
N THR A 5 30.92 23.49 -23.51
CA THR A 5 31.29 22.14 -23.90
C THR A 5 30.68 21.88 -25.28
N LYS A 6 31.52 21.63 -26.28
CA LYS A 6 31.05 21.15 -27.58
C LYS A 6 30.31 19.82 -27.33
N PRO A 7 29.11 19.62 -27.91
CA PRO A 7 28.46 18.32 -27.84
C PRO A 7 29.41 17.28 -28.47
N LEU A 8 29.64 16.17 -27.74
CA LEU A 8 30.43 15.05 -28.21
C LEU A 8 29.80 14.49 -29.50
N SER A 9 30.63 14.01 -30.43
CA SER A 9 30.09 13.34 -31.61
C SER A 9 29.32 12.08 -31.18
N PRO A 10 28.26 11.69 -31.93
CA PRO A 10 27.47 10.51 -31.62
C PRO A 10 28.30 9.24 -31.45
N ASP A 11 29.36 9.09 -32.26
CA ASP A 11 30.26 7.93 -32.22
C ASP A 11 31.06 7.87 -30.92
N ILE A 12 31.62 9.00 -30.47
CA ILE A 12 32.36 9.09 -29.20
C ILE A 12 31.41 8.84 -28.01
N LEU A 13 30.18 9.37 -28.07
CA LEU A 13 29.16 9.09 -27.06
C LEU A 13 28.79 7.61 -27.00
N SER A 14 28.68 6.95 -28.15
CA SER A 14 28.40 5.51 -28.24
C SER A 14 29.54 4.68 -27.68
N GLU A 15 30.79 5.02 -28.02
CA GLU A 15 31.99 4.33 -27.52
C GLU A 15 32.16 4.51 -26.00
N LEU A 16 31.97 5.72 -25.48
CA LEU A 16 32.01 5.99 -24.05
C LEU A 16 30.92 5.22 -23.29
N ARG A 17 29.70 5.15 -23.84
CA ARG A 17 28.61 4.33 -23.27
C ARG A 17 29.02 2.85 -23.19
N PHE A 18 29.60 2.31 -24.26
CA PHE A 18 30.05 0.92 -24.29
C PHE A 18 31.17 0.66 -23.27
N ASN A 19 32.14 1.57 -23.17
CA ASN A 19 33.24 1.46 -22.20
C ASN A 19 32.76 1.53 -20.74
N VAL A 20 31.77 2.39 -20.45
CA VAL A 20 31.14 2.47 -19.13
C VAL A 20 30.37 1.18 -18.79
N LEU A 21 29.60 0.65 -19.74
CA LEU A 21 28.90 -0.63 -19.56
C LEU A 21 29.87 -1.81 -19.40
N ALA A 22 31.02 -1.79 -20.08
CA ALA A 22 32.05 -2.82 -19.96
C ALA A 22 32.76 -2.82 -18.59
N ALA A 23 32.84 -1.66 -17.93
CA ALA A 23 33.43 -1.53 -16.59
C ALA A 23 32.46 -1.91 -15.46
N GLU A 24 31.18 -2.13 -15.77
CA GLU A 24 30.12 -2.31 -14.79
C GLU A 24 30.31 -3.54 -13.89
N ASN A 25 30.82 -4.64 -14.45
CA ASN A 25 31.13 -5.87 -13.69
C ASN A 25 32.22 -5.69 -12.62
N GLN A 26 32.93 -4.56 -12.62
CA GLN A 26 33.94 -4.22 -11.59
C GLN A 26 33.33 -3.47 -10.41
N LEU A 27 32.07 -3.05 -10.50
CA LEU A 27 31.36 -2.30 -9.48
C LEU A 27 30.66 -3.22 -8.47
N THR A 28 30.47 -2.74 -7.23
CA THR A 28 29.65 -3.44 -6.24
C THR A 28 28.16 -3.39 -6.63
N HIS A 29 27.32 -4.29 -6.09
CA HIS A 29 25.87 -4.30 -6.37
C HIS A 29 25.21 -2.93 -6.17
N ALA A 30 25.49 -2.25 -5.05
CA ALA A 30 24.97 -0.91 -4.78
C ALA A 30 25.46 0.15 -5.79
N GLN A 31 26.73 0.07 -6.22
CA GLN A 31 27.28 0.99 -7.22
C GLN A 31 26.69 0.75 -8.61
N ARG A 32 26.48 -0.51 -8.98
CA ARG A 32 25.80 -0.93 -10.22
C ARG A 32 24.36 -0.42 -10.23
N LEU A 33 23.61 -0.57 -9.13
CA LEU A 33 22.25 -0.04 -9.00
C LEU A 33 22.22 1.48 -9.10
N GLN A 34 23.09 2.19 -8.37
CA GLN A 34 23.20 3.64 -8.44
C GLN A 34 23.53 4.11 -9.87
N PHE A 35 24.44 3.42 -10.56
CA PHE A 35 24.76 3.68 -11.95
C PHE A 35 23.52 3.56 -12.84
N VAL A 36 22.76 2.46 -12.74
CA VAL A 36 21.54 2.26 -13.53
C VAL A 36 20.51 3.37 -13.28
N VAL A 37 20.23 3.69 -12.01
CA VAL A 37 19.25 4.73 -11.63
C VAL A 37 19.61 6.08 -12.25
N MET A 38 20.89 6.46 -12.23
CA MET A 38 21.35 7.71 -12.85
C MET A 38 21.37 7.61 -14.39
N ALA A 39 21.86 6.52 -14.95
CA ALA A 39 22.02 6.33 -16.38
C ALA A 39 20.68 6.28 -17.11
N ARG A 40 19.62 5.78 -16.46
CA ARG A 40 18.26 5.72 -17.03
C ARG A 40 17.73 7.08 -17.49
N GLN A 41 18.18 8.18 -16.88
CA GLN A 41 17.77 9.54 -17.27
C GLN A 41 18.32 9.98 -18.64
N THR A 42 19.38 9.33 -19.14
CA THR A 42 20.15 9.80 -20.31
C THR A 42 20.54 8.71 -21.31
N MET A 43 20.31 7.44 -20.96
CA MET A 43 20.62 6.28 -21.79
C MET A 43 19.35 5.53 -22.20
N PRO A 44 19.32 4.94 -23.41
CA PRO A 44 18.23 4.04 -23.81
C PRO A 44 18.07 2.89 -22.81
N HIS A 45 16.85 2.68 -22.32
CA HIS A 45 16.57 1.67 -21.29
C HIS A 45 16.95 0.25 -21.73
N GLN A 46 16.82 -0.05 -23.03
CA GLN A 46 17.21 -1.34 -23.62
C GLN A 46 18.69 -1.70 -23.39
N LEU A 47 19.58 -0.70 -23.31
CA LEU A 47 21.01 -0.93 -23.04
C LEU A 47 21.27 -1.25 -21.56
N LEU A 48 20.38 -0.81 -20.66
CA LEU A 48 20.49 -1.03 -19.22
C LEU A 48 19.80 -2.33 -18.77
N LEU A 49 18.86 -2.85 -19.56
CA LEU A 49 18.10 -4.07 -19.24
C LEU A 49 18.97 -5.28 -18.84
N PRO A 50 20.09 -5.61 -19.52
CA PRO A 50 20.92 -6.74 -19.11
C PRO A 50 21.50 -6.57 -17.70
N ILE A 51 21.92 -5.35 -17.36
CA ILE A 51 22.44 -5.02 -16.02
C ILE A 51 21.32 -5.11 -14.99
N ILE A 52 20.15 -4.53 -15.28
CA ILE A 52 18.98 -4.57 -14.40
C ILE A 52 18.61 -6.02 -14.07
N ARG A 53 18.58 -6.91 -15.08
CA ARG A 53 18.29 -8.35 -14.89
C ARG A 53 19.34 -9.05 -14.05
N SER A 54 20.62 -8.74 -14.27
CA SER A 54 21.72 -9.25 -13.44
C SER A 54 21.52 -8.81 -11.99
N LEU A 55 21.25 -7.53 -11.74
CA LEU A 55 21.04 -7.01 -10.38
C LEU A 55 19.87 -7.67 -9.65
N ALA A 56 18.78 -7.93 -10.37
CA ALA A 56 17.59 -8.64 -9.84
C ALA A 56 17.85 -10.13 -9.57
N SER A 57 18.79 -10.74 -10.29
CA SER A 57 19.15 -12.16 -10.13
C SER A 57 20.25 -12.34 -9.07
N ASP A 58 21.18 -11.38 -8.98
CA ASP A 58 22.32 -11.35 -8.06
C ASP A 58 21.91 -10.93 -6.64
N SER A 59 20.77 -10.24 -6.50
CA SER A 59 20.15 -9.99 -5.22
C SER A 59 19.63 -11.31 -4.64
N GLY A 60 20.55 -12.12 -4.10
CA GLY A 60 20.26 -13.33 -3.35
C GLY A 60 19.14 -13.03 -2.36
N THR A 61 17.95 -13.51 -2.68
CA THR A 61 16.67 -13.23 -2.03
C THR A 61 16.74 -13.41 -0.51
N ALA A 62 16.55 -12.33 0.26
CA ALA A 62 16.03 -12.35 1.64
C ALA A 62 15.71 -10.97 2.26
N GLY A 63 16.07 -9.84 1.63
CA GLY A 63 15.83 -8.51 2.21
C GLY A 63 14.56 -7.85 1.69
N ALA A 64 13.85 -7.11 2.54
CA ALA A 64 12.93 -6.04 2.14
C ALA A 64 13.68 -4.71 1.89
N SER A 65 14.98 -4.78 1.57
CA SER A 65 15.81 -3.63 1.32
C SER A 65 15.57 -3.09 -0.09
N PHE A 66 15.81 -1.78 -0.24
CA PHE A 66 15.78 -1.08 -1.53
C PHE A 66 16.57 -1.83 -2.61
N ASP A 67 17.78 -2.29 -2.26
CA ASP A 67 18.69 -3.00 -3.17
C ASP A 67 18.10 -4.29 -3.77
N GLY A 68 17.14 -4.93 -3.08
CA GLY A 68 16.48 -6.15 -3.57
C GLY A 68 15.20 -5.89 -4.37
N ILE A 69 14.55 -4.74 -4.19
CA ILE A 69 13.25 -4.43 -4.81
C ILE A 69 13.42 -3.55 -6.04
N GLU A 70 14.30 -2.54 -5.97
CA GLU A 70 14.47 -1.56 -7.03
C GLU A 70 14.86 -2.18 -8.38
N PRO A 71 15.80 -3.15 -8.47
CA PRO A 71 16.10 -3.81 -9.74
C PRO A 71 14.87 -4.45 -10.39
N TYR A 72 14.00 -5.09 -9.61
CA TYR A 72 12.77 -5.68 -10.12
C TYR A 72 11.76 -4.61 -10.57
N LYS A 73 11.65 -3.50 -9.84
CA LYS A 73 10.80 -2.38 -10.23
C LYS A 73 11.21 -1.83 -11.60
N LEU A 74 12.51 -1.56 -11.78
CA LEU A 74 13.06 -1.08 -13.05
C LEU A 74 12.86 -2.12 -14.17
N TRP A 75 13.03 -3.40 -13.88
CA TRP A 75 12.80 -4.47 -14.86
C TRP A 75 11.33 -4.54 -15.28
N CYS A 76 10.41 -4.60 -14.33
CA CYS A 76 8.97 -4.69 -14.60
C CYS A 76 8.44 -3.46 -15.36
N GLU A 77 9.02 -2.28 -15.15
CA GLU A 77 8.71 -1.09 -15.94
C GLU A 77 9.19 -1.19 -17.41
N ASP A 78 10.41 -1.70 -17.65
CA ASP A 78 11.03 -1.71 -18.99
C ASP A 78 10.70 -2.95 -19.83
N ALA A 79 10.43 -4.08 -19.17
CA ALA A 79 10.15 -5.36 -19.80
C ALA A 79 9.20 -6.19 -18.92
N PRO A 80 7.91 -5.78 -18.83
CA PRO A 80 6.93 -6.35 -17.90
C PRO A 80 6.74 -7.86 -18.06
N GLU A 81 6.65 -8.33 -19.31
CA GLU A 81 6.50 -9.76 -19.63
C GLU A 81 7.67 -10.60 -19.11
N GLY A 82 8.90 -10.15 -19.36
CA GLY A 82 10.09 -10.85 -18.90
C GLY A 82 10.23 -10.85 -17.39
N CYS A 83 9.89 -9.74 -16.73
CA CYS A 83 9.89 -9.62 -15.28
C CYS A 83 8.87 -10.57 -14.65
N ARG A 84 7.63 -10.58 -15.16
CA ARG A 84 6.56 -11.48 -14.73
C ARG A 84 6.95 -12.95 -14.86
N SER A 85 7.49 -13.35 -16.01
CA SER A 85 7.95 -14.73 -16.20
C SER A 85 9.04 -15.14 -15.22
N ALA A 86 9.97 -14.24 -14.88
CA ALA A 86 11.02 -14.51 -13.90
C ALA A 86 10.47 -14.70 -12.48
N ILE A 87 9.53 -13.84 -12.06
CA ILE A 87 8.89 -13.93 -10.75
C ILE A 87 8.07 -15.23 -10.63
N LEU A 88 7.24 -15.55 -11.64
CA LEU A 88 6.46 -16.79 -11.68
C LEU A 88 7.34 -18.04 -11.63
N ALA A 89 8.47 -18.03 -12.35
CA ALA A 89 9.41 -19.14 -12.34
C ALA A 89 10.06 -19.38 -10.95
N ASP A 90 10.27 -18.34 -10.14
CA ASP A 90 10.69 -18.52 -8.75
C ASP A 90 9.54 -19.03 -7.87
N ILE A 91 8.33 -18.47 -8.01
CA ILE A 91 7.14 -18.86 -7.23
C ILE A 91 6.79 -20.34 -7.40
N GLN A 92 7.02 -20.91 -8.58
CA GLN A 92 6.78 -22.33 -8.85
C GLN A 92 7.71 -23.28 -8.05
N ARG A 93 8.74 -22.76 -7.38
CA ARG A 93 9.61 -23.54 -6.50
C ARG A 93 8.93 -23.75 -5.14
N SER A 94 9.12 -24.94 -4.55
CA SER A 94 8.47 -25.32 -3.27
C SER A 94 8.75 -24.36 -2.11
N GLN A 95 9.91 -23.69 -2.10
CA GLN A 95 10.30 -22.67 -1.13
C GLN A 95 10.80 -21.41 -1.82
N PHE A 96 9.92 -20.77 -2.60
CA PHE A 96 10.25 -19.50 -3.22
C PHE A 96 10.60 -18.44 -2.17
N ARG A 97 11.58 -17.59 -2.49
CA ARG A 97 12.11 -16.57 -1.58
C ARG A 97 11.88 -15.16 -2.09
N THR A 98 11.30 -15.03 -3.27
CA THR A 98 10.93 -13.73 -3.84
C THR A 98 10.16 -12.90 -2.81
N ASN A 99 10.59 -11.66 -2.63
CA ASN A 99 10.01 -10.75 -1.65
C ASN A 99 8.55 -10.41 -2.02
N LYS A 100 7.67 -10.23 -1.03
CA LYS A 100 6.28 -9.82 -1.26
C LYS A 100 6.16 -8.57 -2.13
N ASN A 101 7.01 -7.57 -1.91
CA ASN A 101 6.96 -6.31 -2.64
C ASN A 101 7.38 -6.48 -4.12
N VAL A 102 8.20 -7.50 -4.41
CA VAL A 102 8.52 -7.88 -5.79
C VAL A 102 7.35 -8.64 -6.42
N ILE A 103 6.73 -9.57 -5.69
CA ILE A 103 5.54 -10.30 -6.14
C ILE A 103 4.41 -9.33 -6.50
N LEU A 104 4.22 -8.29 -5.68
CA LEU A 104 3.21 -7.25 -5.88
C LEU A 104 3.43 -6.37 -7.13
N LEU A 105 4.60 -6.41 -7.77
CA LEU A 105 4.84 -5.76 -9.07
C LEU A 105 4.16 -6.49 -10.24
N MET A 106 3.81 -7.77 -10.07
CA MET A 106 3.08 -8.49 -11.11
C MET A 106 1.68 -7.93 -11.26
N GLU A 107 1.19 -7.93 -12.50
CA GLU A 107 -0.23 -7.72 -12.78
C GLU A 107 -1.08 -8.87 -12.22
N GLU A 108 -2.35 -8.58 -11.98
CA GLU A 108 -3.32 -9.56 -11.52
C GLU A 108 -3.66 -10.58 -12.62
N GLY A 109 -3.55 -11.87 -12.31
CA GLY A 109 -3.83 -12.97 -13.22
C GLY A 109 -4.27 -14.25 -12.51
N GLU A 110 -4.91 -15.15 -13.25
CA GLU A 110 -5.24 -16.50 -12.76
C GLU A 110 -4.26 -17.52 -13.35
N HIS A 111 -3.45 -18.13 -12.48
CA HIS A 111 -2.44 -19.13 -12.83
C HIS A 111 -2.82 -20.48 -12.23
N THR A 112 -3.61 -21.27 -12.95
CA THR A 112 -4.11 -22.58 -12.48
C THR A 112 -2.99 -23.58 -12.17
N GLU A 113 -1.83 -23.43 -12.81
CA GLU A 113 -0.62 -24.20 -12.53
C GLU A 113 -0.10 -24.01 -11.09
N LEU A 114 -0.49 -22.92 -10.41
CA LEU A 114 -0.14 -22.64 -9.02
C LEU A 114 -1.15 -23.21 -8.01
N ASP A 115 -2.31 -23.71 -8.45
CA ASP A 115 -3.37 -24.11 -7.53
C ASP A 115 -2.94 -25.23 -6.58
N SER A 116 -2.31 -26.28 -7.10
CA SER A 116 -1.83 -27.41 -6.31
C SER A 116 -0.74 -27.00 -5.31
N PRO A 117 0.37 -26.35 -5.71
CA PRO A 117 1.41 -25.95 -4.74
C PRO A 117 0.89 -24.93 -3.73
N LEU A 118 0.01 -23.99 -4.11
CA LEU A 118 -0.58 -23.04 -3.17
C LEU A 118 -1.55 -23.72 -2.19
N LYS A 119 -2.32 -24.73 -2.60
CA LYS A 119 -3.15 -25.53 -1.66
C LYS A 119 -2.30 -26.26 -0.62
N GLU A 120 -1.16 -26.79 -1.04
CA GLU A 120 -0.20 -27.44 -0.13
C GLU A 120 0.36 -26.42 0.87
N GLN A 121 0.85 -25.28 0.39
CA GLN A 121 1.38 -24.21 1.25
C GLN A 121 0.32 -23.65 2.19
N LEU A 122 -0.90 -23.42 1.69
CA LEU A 122 -2.03 -22.98 2.50
C LEU A 122 -2.34 -24.00 3.59
N SER A 123 -2.11 -25.29 3.38
CA SER A 123 -2.38 -26.35 4.38
C SER A 123 -1.22 -26.59 5.35
N ASP A 124 -0.02 -26.07 5.07
CA ASP A 124 1.16 -26.25 5.92
C ASP A 124 1.15 -25.26 7.12
N PRO A 125 1.07 -25.74 8.37
CA PRO A 125 1.13 -24.88 9.54
C PRO A 125 2.42 -24.06 9.64
N LYS A 126 3.54 -24.55 9.09
CA LYS A 126 4.83 -23.84 9.12
C LYS A 126 4.78 -22.57 8.30
N VAL A 127 4.14 -22.61 7.13
CA VAL A 127 3.92 -21.43 6.28
C VAL A 127 3.10 -20.37 7.02
N ARG A 128 2.08 -20.80 7.77
CA ARG A 128 1.21 -19.89 8.53
C ARG A 128 1.87 -19.31 9.78
N GLN A 129 2.86 -19.99 10.36
CA GLN A 129 3.62 -19.54 11.54
C GLN A 129 4.81 -18.65 11.18
N ASP A 130 5.38 -18.84 9.98
CA ASP A 130 6.43 -17.97 9.45
C ASP A 130 5.80 -16.68 8.91
N TRP A 131 6.04 -15.57 9.62
CA TRP A 131 5.52 -14.26 9.24
C TRP A 131 5.99 -13.81 7.85
N ALA A 132 7.26 -14.05 7.49
CA ALA A 132 7.77 -13.64 6.19
C ALA A 132 7.18 -14.51 5.07
N GLN A 133 7.04 -15.82 5.32
CA GLN A 133 6.49 -16.74 4.34
C GLN A 133 4.99 -16.55 4.14
N SER A 134 4.22 -16.33 5.20
CA SER A 134 2.78 -16.04 5.11
C SER A 134 2.50 -14.80 4.27
N GLN A 135 3.26 -13.71 4.46
CA GLN A 135 3.15 -12.52 3.63
C GLN A 135 3.48 -12.79 2.15
N ARG A 136 4.54 -13.55 1.87
CA ARG A 136 4.89 -13.94 0.51
C ARG A 136 3.77 -14.73 -0.15
N VAL A 137 3.23 -15.73 0.55
CA VAL A 137 2.16 -16.58 0.03
C VAL A 137 0.87 -15.79 -0.20
N ALA A 138 0.51 -14.90 0.72
CA ALA A 138 -0.65 -14.02 0.55
C ALA A 138 -0.50 -13.09 -0.66
N ALA A 139 0.69 -12.51 -0.89
CA ALA A 139 0.96 -11.70 -2.08
C ALA A 139 0.86 -12.52 -3.38
N VAL A 140 1.32 -13.78 -3.40
CA VAL A 140 1.13 -14.67 -4.55
C VAL A 140 -0.35 -14.96 -4.77
N ILE A 141 -1.12 -15.19 -3.71
CA ILE A 141 -2.56 -15.41 -3.80
C ILE A 141 -3.25 -14.17 -4.41
N LEU A 142 -2.92 -12.98 -3.91
CA LEU A 142 -3.42 -11.73 -4.44
C LEU A 142 -3.14 -11.60 -5.94
N ARG A 143 -1.88 -11.80 -6.37
CA ARG A 143 -1.49 -11.51 -7.76
C ARG A 143 -1.75 -12.63 -8.76
N ALA A 144 -1.67 -13.90 -8.35
CA ALA A 144 -1.55 -15.01 -9.30
C ALA A 144 -2.51 -16.19 -9.05
N ALA A 145 -3.14 -16.31 -7.88
CA ALA A 145 -4.02 -17.46 -7.63
C ALA A 145 -5.23 -17.47 -8.57
N SER A 146 -5.64 -18.65 -9.02
CA SER A 146 -6.93 -18.82 -9.68
C SER A 146 -8.07 -18.81 -8.68
N ARG A 147 -9.29 -18.60 -9.17
CA ARG A 147 -10.53 -18.68 -8.37
C ARG A 147 -10.74 -20.00 -7.63
N ASN A 148 -10.05 -21.08 -8.03
CA ASN A 148 -10.15 -22.39 -7.39
C ASN A 148 -9.61 -22.40 -5.95
N LEU A 149 -8.87 -21.35 -5.53
CA LEU A 149 -8.37 -21.21 -4.17
C LEU A 149 -9.31 -20.46 -3.22
N ALA A 150 -10.49 -20.04 -3.68
CA ALA A 150 -11.43 -19.27 -2.86
C ALA A 150 -11.75 -19.94 -1.51
N VAL A 151 -12.00 -21.26 -1.50
CA VAL A 151 -12.33 -22.01 -0.28
C VAL A 151 -11.17 -22.04 0.72
N PRO A 152 -9.96 -22.54 0.38
CA PRO A 152 -8.87 -22.57 1.34
C PRO A 152 -8.39 -21.17 1.77
N VAL A 153 -8.47 -20.16 0.89
CA VAL A 153 -8.14 -18.77 1.25
C VAL A 153 -9.12 -18.22 2.28
N LYS A 154 -10.43 -18.41 2.10
CA LYS A 154 -11.42 -17.99 3.11
C LYS A 154 -11.23 -18.70 4.44
N ALA A 155 -10.91 -20.00 4.42
CA ALA A 155 -10.64 -20.74 5.64
C ALA A 155 -9.44 -20.17 6.40
N TRP A 156 -8.37 -19.80 5.69
CA TRP A 156 -7.20 -19.19 6.31
C TRP A 156 -7.51 -17.79 6.85
N LEU A 157 -8.22 -16.96 6.09
CA LEU A 157 -8.63 -15.62 6.54
C LEU A 157 -9.48 -15.70 7.82
N ILE A 158 -10.50 -16.57 7.86
CA ILE A 158 -11.34 -16.77 9.06
C ILE A 158 -10.51 -17.23 10.26
N GLU A 159 -9.50 -18.08 10.05
CA GLU A 159 -8.60 -18.50 11.12
C GLU A 159 -7.73 -17.34 11.64
N LEU A 160 -7.21 -16.48 10.74
CA LEU A 160 -6.42 -15.32 11.10
C LEU A 160 -7.23 -14.34 11.94
N THR A 161 -8.42 -13.96 11.46
CA THR A 161 -9.30 -13.00 12.13
C THR A 161 -9.93 -13.55 13.40
N GLY A 162 -9.96 -14.87 13.58
CA GLY A 162 -10.47 -15.54 14.78
C GLY A 162 -9.47 -15.59 15.95
N LYS A 163 -8.21 -15.19 15.75
CA LYS A 163 -7.16 -15.21 16.78
C LYS A 163 -6.80 -13.81 17.26
N PRO A 164 -6.36 -13.65 18.52
CA PRO A 164 -5.77 -12.40 18.98
C PRO A 164 -4.49 -12.07 18.18
N GLY A 165 -4.30 -10.80 17.87
CA GLY A 165 -3.15 -10.31 17.11
C GLY A 165 -3.54 -9.89 15.69
N CYS A 166 -2.65 -9.17 15.02
CA CYS A 166 -2.94 -8.55 13.74
C CYS A 166 -1.93 -8.98 12.68
N ALA A 167 -2.42 -9.56 11.59
CA ALA A 167 -1.62 -9.89 10.41
C ALA A 167 -2.09 -9.05 9.20
N ALA A 168 -2.25 -7.74 9.40
CA ALA A 168 -2.94 -6.83 8.46
C ALA A 168 -2.50 -6.97 7.00
N ASP A 169 -1.21 -7.12 6.72
CA ASP A 169 -0.73 -7.32 5.34
C ASP A 169 -1.23 -8.64 4.72
N VAL A 170 -1.21 -9.73 5.49
CA VAL A 170 -1.71 -11.03 5.05
C VAL A 170 -3.22 -10.95 4.86
N GLU A 171 -3.93 -10.41 5.85
CA GLU A 171 -5.39 -10.27 5.82
C GLU A 171 -5.85 -9.40 4.63
N ALA A 172 -5.16 -8.28 4.37
CA ALA A 172 -5.42 -7.40 3.23
C ALA A 172 -5.16 -8.08 1.89
N ASP A 173 -4.06 -8.82 1.73
CA ASP A 173 -3.76 -9.56 0.50
C ASP A 173 -4.83 -10.63 0.21
N LEU A 174 -5.27 -11.38 1.24
CA LEU A 174 -6.31 -12.39 1.10
C LEU A 174 -7.69 -11.75 0.82
N LEU A 175 -8.04 -10.65 1.48
CA LEU A 175 -9.26 -9.89 1.19
C LEU A 175 -9.23 -9.33 -0.23
N GLY A 176 -8.10 -8.74 -0.64
CA GLY A 176 -7.87 -8.23 -1.99
C GLY A 176 -8.06 -9.31 -3.06
N TYR A 177 -7.57 -10.52 -2.81
CA TYR A 177 -7.83 -11.68 -3.67
C TYR A 177 -9.34 -11.99 -3.78
N LEU A 178 -10.07 -12.00 -2.67
CA LEU A 178 -11.52 -12.29 -2.69
C LEU A 178 -12.30 -11.24 -3.47
N PHE A 179 -11.95 -9.96 -3.35
CA PHE A 179 -12.51 -8.92 -4.22
C PHE A 179 -12.13 -9.13 -5.69
N ARG A 180 -10.86 -9.42 -5.98
CA ARG A 180 -10.38 -9.67 -7.34
C ARG A 180 -11.16 -10.75 -8.07
N ILE A 181 -11.46 -11.86 -7.41
CA ILE A 181 -12.20 -12.98 -8.03
C ILE A 181 -13.73 -12.79 -7.98
N GLY A 182 -14.22 -11.67 -7.42
CA GLY A 182 -15.64 -11.39 -7.25
C GLY A 182 -16.33 -12.35 -6.27
N ASP A 183 -15.63 -12.80 -5.21
CA ASP A 183 -16.25 -13.66 -4.20
C ASP A 183 -17.35 -12.88 -3.46
N PRO A 184 -18.60 -13.38 -3.44
CA PRO A 184 -19.75 -12.66 -2.89
C PRO A 184 -19.65 -12.42 -1.37
N THR A 185 -18.73 -13.10 -0.67
CA THR A 185 -18.52 -12.94 0.76
C THR A 185 -17.46 -11.90 1.12
N ALA A 186 -16.67 -11.41 0.16
CA ALA A 186 -15.55 -10.49 0.38
C ALA A 186 -15.97 -9.24 1.17
N GLY A 187 -17.06 -8.58 0.76
CA GLY A 187 -17.56 -7.38 1.43
C GLY A 187 -18.03 -7.63 2.87
N LYS A 188 -18.59 -8.82 3.15
CA LYS A 188 -19.00 -9.20 4.51
C LYS A 188 -17.78 -9.46 5.40
N LEU A 189 -16.76 -10.15 4.88
CA LEU A 189 -15.52 -10.43 5.60
C LEU A 189 -14.76 -9.14 5.94
N LEU A 190 -14.61 -8.23 4.95
CA LEU A 190 -14.05 -6.91 5.20
C LEU A 190 -14.88 -6.12 6.21
N SER A 191 -16.22 -6.16 6.11
CA SER A 191 -17.07 -5.47 7.10
C SER A 191 -16.83 -6.00 8.52
N SER A 192 -16.72 -7.32 8.71
CA SER A 192 -16.43 -7.90 10.02
C SER A 192 -15.07 -7.44 10.55
N GLU A 193 -14.05 -7.42 9.69
CA GLU A 193 -12.70 -6.95 10.02
C GLU A 193 -12.68 -5.49 10.51
N LEU A 194 -13.51 -4.63 9.91
CA LEU A 194 -13.57 -3.19 10.24
C LEU A 194 -14.50 -2.85 11.42
N TRP A 195 -15.46 -3.73 11.74
CA TRP A 195 -16.50 -3.44 12.73
C TRP A 195 -16.37 -4.27 14.01
N ASP A 196 -16.07 -5.56 13.88
CA ASP A 196 -16.09 -6.49 15.01
C ASP A 196 -14.78 -6.44 15.80
N ARG A 197 -13.69 -6.00 15.16
CA ARG A 197 -12.37 -5.90 15.78
C ARG A 197 -12.21 -4.65 16.62
N LYS A 198 -11.69 -4.87 17.82
CA LYS A 198 -11.41 -3.82 18.83
C LYS A 198 -9.95 -3.39 18.87
N ASP A 199 -9.07 -4.11 18.18
CA ASP A 199 -7.66 -3.77 18.04
C ASP A 199 -7.44 -2.88 16.81
N ASP A 200 -6.22 -2.45 16.58
CA ASP A 200 -5.89 -1.52 15.50
C ASP A 200 -5.90 -2.18 14.11
N CYS A 201 -6.22 -3.48 14.02
CA CYS A 201 -5.99 -4.25 12.82
C CYS A 201 -6.87 -3.81 11.65
N GLY A 202 -8.16 -3.54 11.90
CA GLY A 202 -9.07 -3.10 10.84
C GLY A 202 -8.56 -1.87 10.08
N GLY A 203 -8.01 -0.87 10.78
CA GLY A 203 -7.40 0.29 10.13
C GLY A 203 -6.09 -0.04 9.40
N GLN A 204 -5.25 -0.94 9.93
CA GLN A 204 -4.04 -1.39 9.23
C GLN A 204 -4.39 -2.17 7.95
N VAL A 205 -5.43 -3.02 7.97
CA VAL A 205 -5.94 -3.73 6.80
C VAL A 205 -6.37 -2.75 5.71
N LEU A 206 -7.05 -1.65 6.05
CA LEU A 206 -7.42 -0.61 5.06
C LEU A 206 -6.20 0.01 4.39
N ARG A 207 -5.16 0.36 5.18
CA ARG A 207 -3.90 0.91 4.64
C ARG A 207 -3.21 -0.07 3.71
N SER A 208 -3.09 -1.33 4.13
CA SER A 208 -2.43 -2.36 3.32
C SER A 208 -3.23 -2.63 2.05
N LEU A 209 -4.56 -2.73 2.13
CA LEU A 209 -5.43 -2.97 0.97
C LEU A 209 -5.35 -1.81 -0.04
N HIS A 210 -5.34 -0.56 0.43
CA HIS A 210 -5.08 0.60 -0.41
C HIS A 210 -3.74 0.50 -1.15
N ALA A 211 -2.67 0.13 -0.44
CA ALA A 211 -1.34 0.07 -1.00
C ALA A 211 -1.16 -1.03 -2.05
N VAL A 212 -1.83 -2.17 -1.89
CA VAL A 212 -1.63 -3.36 -2.74
C VAL A 212 -2.68 -3.53 -3.83
N ARG A 213 -3.94 -3.16 -3.56
CA ARG A 213 -5.09 -3.32 -4.47
C ARG A 213 -6.29 -2.45 -4.07
N TYR A 214 -6.25 -1.17 -4.42
CA TYR A 214 -7.47 -0.37 -4.47
C TYR A 214 -8.41 -0.83 -5.61
N SER A 215 -9.70 -0.87 -5.33
CA SER A 215 -10.78 -1.00 -6.31
C SER A 215 -12.06 -0.32 -5.80
N ASP A 216 -12.88 0.24 -6.69
CA ASP A 216 -14.14 0.91 -6.32
C ASP A 216 -15.13 0.01 -5.55
N GLU A 217 -15.03 -1.30 -5.73
CA GLU A 217 -15.82 -2.31 -5.00
C GLU A 217 -15.65 -2.25 -3.47
N LEU A 218 -14.56 -1.62 -3.00
CA LEU A 218 -14.29 -1.44 -1.57
C LEU A 218 -15.11 -0.30 -0.96
N LEU A 219 -15.46 0.71 -1.76
CA LEU A 219 -16.04 1.97 -1.29
C LEU A 219 -17.38 1.81 -0.53
N PRO A 220 -18.30 0.89 -0.90
CA PRO A 220 -19.50 0.64 -0.10
C PRO A 220 -19.21 0.17 1.33
N VAL A 221 -18.16 -0.63 1.52
CA VAL A 221 -17.76 -1.15 2.84
C VAL A 221 -17.04 -0.08 3.64
N ILE A 222 -16.13 0.65 3.00
CA ILE A 222 -15.34 1.73 3.61
C ILE A 222 -16.25 2.90 4.04
N SER A 223 -17.24 3.25 3.22
CA SER A 223 -18.25 4.27 3.56
C SER A 223 -19.00 3.92 4.85
N LYS A 224 -19.31 2.64 5.06
CA LYS A 224 -19.91 2.18 6.32
C LYS A 224 -18.91 2.27 7.47
N ALA A 225 -17.66 1.88 7.25
CA ALA A 225 -16.61 1.88 8.26
C ALA A 225 -16.31 3.27 8.87
N LEU A 226 -16.72 4.36 8.22
CA LEU A 226 -16.70 5.71 8.80
C LEU A 226 -17.55 5.82 10.09
N ASN A 227 -18.47 4.90 10.31
CA ASN A 227 -19.29 4.81 11.53
C ASN A 227 -18.78 3.74 12.51
N SER A 228 -17.62 3.14 12.26
CA SER A 228 -17.03 2.13 13.15
C SER A 228 -16.79 2.72 14.55
N PRO A 229 -17.09 1.97 15.63
CA PRO A 229 -16.73 2.38 16.99
C PRO A 229 -15.22 2.34 17.22
N ASN A 230 -14.45 1.68 16.35
CA ASN A 230 -13.01 1.60 16.44
C ASN A 230 -12.37 2.88 15.87
N PRO A 231 -11.72 3.71 16.70
CA PRO A 231 -11.19 5.02 16.32
C PRO A 231 -10.11 4.94 15.22
N ILE A 232 -9.29 3.88 15.23
CA ILE A 232 -8.26 3.68 14.21
C ILE A 232 -8.91 3.33 12.88
N THR A 233 -9.92 2.45 12.89
CA THR A 233 -10.64 2.07 11.66
C THR A 233 -11.35 3.26 11.04
N VAL A 234 -12.09 4.06 11.82
CA VAL A 234 -12.79 5.25 11.28
C VAL A 234 -11.81 6.30 10.75
N THR A 235 -10.66 6.48 11.40
CA THR A 235 -9.60 7.39 10.93
C THR A 235 -9.08 6.96 9.56
N GLN A 236 -8.75 5.69 9.40
CA GLN A 236 -8.27 5.16 8.13
C GLN A 236 -9.37 5.14 7.06
N ALA A 237 -10.61 4.85 7.41
CA ALA A 237 -11.74 4.94 6.49
C ALA A 237 -11.96 6.37 5.97
N ALA A 238 -11.85 7.39 6.82
CA ALA A 238 -11.94 8.78 6.40
C ALA A 238 -10.86 9.15 5.37
N LEU A 239 -9.59 8.84 5.66
CA LEU A 239 -8.48 9.08 4.75
C LEU A 239 -8.66 8.33 3.43
N PHE A 240 -9.15 7.09 3.48
CA PHE A 240 -9.39 6.30 2.27
C PHE A 240 -10.45 6.98 1.39
N LEU A 241 -11.53 7.48 1.99
CA LEU A 241 -12.55 8.23 1.25
C LEU A 241 -12.02 9.55 0.68
N GLY A 242 -11.11 10.26 1.37
CA GLY A 242 -10.47 11.44 0.81
C GLY A 242 -9.68 11.12 -0.47
N GLU A 243 -8.97 10.01 -0.46
CA GLU A 243 -8.16 9.56 -1.60
C GLU A 243 -9.00 9.01 -2.77
N HIS A 244 -10.07 8.25 -2.47
CA HIS A 244 -10.76 7.42 -3.49
C HIS A 244 -12.29 7.52 -3.48
N GLY A 245 -12.89 8.19 -2.50
CA GLY A 245 -14.33 8.27 -2.34
C GLY A 245 -15.02 8.89 -3.56
N TRP A 246 -16.25 8.48 -3.82
CA TRP A 246 -17.07 9.12 -4.85
C TRP A 246 -17.41 10.56 -4.45
N PRO A 247 -17.70 11.46 -5.42
CA PRO A 247 -18.16 12.81 -5.10
C PRO A 247 -19.37 12.83 -4.15
N SER A 248 -20.28 11.86 -4.29
CA SER A 248 -21.45 11.70 -3.41
C SER A 248 -21.13 11.27 -1.98
N CYS A 249 -19.87 10.89 -1.69
CA CYS A 249 -19.45 10.53 -0.33
C CYS A 249 -19.09 11.74 0.53
N GLN A 250 -19.00 12.97 -0.03
CA GLN A 250 -18.60 14.18 0.71
C GLN A 250 -19.40 14.40 2.00
N ASP A 251 -20.70 14.09 1.99
CA ASP A 251 -21.56 14.28 3.15
C ASP A 251 -21.20 13.34 4.32
N LEU A 252 -20.58 12.19 4.05
CA LEU A 252 -20.24 11.20 5.09
C LEU A 252 -19.15 11.74 6.04
N PRO A 253 -17.98 12.23 5.57
CA PRO A 253 -17.01 12.93 6.43
C PRO A 253 -17.62 14.12 7.18
N TRP A 254 -18.49 14.92 6.56
CA TRP A 254 -19.15 16.04 7.24
C TRP A 254 -19.98 15.58 8.44
N GLN A 255 -20.86 14.59 8.25
CA GLN A 255 -21.66 14.02 9.33
C GLN A 255 -20.80 13.48 10.47
N ARG A 256 -19.69 12.81 10.12
CA ARG A 256 -18.77 12.27 11.13
C ARG A 256 -18.07 13.37 11.92
N LEU A 257 -17.65 14.44 11.24
CA LEU A 257 -16.98 15.58 11.88
C LEU A 257 -17.93 16.35 12.81
N GLU A 258 -19.17 16.59 12.38
CA GLU A 258 -20.20 17.25 13.19
C GLU A 258 -20.52 16.46 14.47
N SER A 259 -20.60 15.13 14.36
CA SER A 259 -20.78 14.26 15.52
C SER A 259 -19.59 14.35 16.49
N LEU A 260 -18.36 14.46 15.97
CA LEU A 260 -17.18 14.64 16.79
C LEU A 260 -17.18 16.00 17.49
N TRP A 261 -17.46 17.07 16.75
CA TRP A 261 -17.54 18.43 17.29
C TRP A 261 -18.56 18.53 18.41
N THR A 262 -19.74 17.95 18.23
CA THR A 262 -20.79 17.95 19.26
C THR A 262 -20.35 17.19 20.50
N ALA A 263 -19.69 16.03 20.35
CA ALA A 263 -19.25 15.21 21.47
C ALA A 263 -18.10 15.84 22.29
N TRP A 264 -17.28 16.68 21.65
CA TRP A 264 -16.06 17.24 22.25
C TRP A 264 -16.10 18.75 22.49
N HIS A 265 -17.20 19.44 22.13
CA HIS A 265 -17.32 20.89 22.22
C HIS A 265 -16.93 21.44 23.60
N ASP A 266 -17.52 20.91 24.66
CA ASP A 266 -17.31 21.38 26.05
C ASP A 266 -15.94 20.97 26.62
N ARG A 267 -15.21 20.09 25.92
CA ARG A 267 -13.90 19.55 26.34
C ARG A 267 -12.82 19.77 25.28
N ALA A 268 -13.00 20.74 24.39
CA ALA A 268 -12.09 21.01 23.28
C ALA A 268 -10.65 21.32 23.75
N SER A 269 -10.51 21.95 24.92
CA SER A 269 -9.20 22.24 25.53
C SER A 269 -8.38 20.99 25.83
N GLU A 270 -9.01 19.84 26.07
CA GLU A 270 -8.32 18.58 26.30
C GLU A 270 -7.64 18.06 25.03
N LEU A 271 -8.25 18.29 23.86
CA LEU A 271 -7.69 17.89 22.57
C LEU A 271 -6.44 18.71 22.21
N GLN A 272 -6.35 19.97 22.65
CA GLN A 272 -5.24 20.87 22.34
C GLN A 272 -3.93 20.47 23.03
N VAL A 273 -4.01 19.85 24.20
CA VAL A 273 -2.83 19.46 25.02
C VAL A 273 -2.42 18.00 24.81
N ALA A 274 -3.13 17.27 23.95
CA ALA A 274 -2.86 15.86 23.73
C ALA A 274 -1.51 15.66 23.02
N PRO A 275 -0.56 14.90 23.61
CA PRO A 275 0.70 14.62 22.92
C PRO A 275 0.42 13.80 21.66
N MET A 276 0.92 14.27 20.52
CA MET A 276 0.71 13.67 19.20
C MET A 276 1.63 12.45 18.99
N ASN A 277 1.44 11.42 19.79
CA ASN A 277 2.09 10.13 19.56
C ASN A 277 1.11 9.20 18.83
N PHE A 278 1.48 8.76 17.62
CA PHE A 278 0.76 7.76 16.82
C PHE A 278 0.89 6.33 17.36
N SER A 279 1.28 6.17 18.62
CA SER A 279 1.24 4.88 19.28
C SER A 279 -0.22 4.53 19.58
N ALA A 280 -0.55 3.24 19.41
CA ALA A 280 -1.77 2.55 19.82
C ALA A 280 -2.10 2.77 21.32
N GLY A 281 -2.41 4.01 21.68
CA GLY A 281 -2.76 4.43 23.02
C GLY A 281 -4.27 4.40 23.14
N THR A 282 -4.76 3.75 24.19
CA THR A 282 -6.15 3.73 24.62
C THR A 282 -6.69 5.10 25.05
N ASN A 283 -5.97 6.21 24.81
CA ASN A 283 -6.38 7.54 25.24
C ASN A 283 -7.44 8.11 24.28
N PRO A 284 -8.70 8.25 24.73
CA PRO A 284 -9.78 8.73 23.86
C PRO A 284 -9.55 10.16 23.34
N VAL A 285 -8.80 10.98 24.08
CA VAL A 285 -8.47 12.36 23.71
C VAL A 285 -7.56 12.39 22.48
N GLN A 286 -6.51 11.57 22.46
CA GLN A 286 -5.60 11.47 21.31
C GLN A 286 -6.33 10.92 20.08
N GLN A 287 -7.16 9.90 20.27
CA GLN A 287 -7.94 9.28 19.20
C GLN A 287 -8.93 10.26 18.59
N ALA A 288 -9.60 11.07 19.40
CA ALA A 288 -10.50 12.12 18.92
C ALA A 288 -9.75 13.22 18.14
N ALA A 289 -8.59 13.66 18.62
CA ALA A 289 -7.77 14.64 17.92
C ALA A 289 -7.23 14.12 16.57
N GLN A 290 -6.86 12.83 16.49
CA GLN A 290 -6.44 12.18 15.24
C GLN A 290 -7.61 12.03 14.27
N LEU A 291 -8.77 11.62 14.77
CA LEU A 291 -9.98 11.49 13.97
C LEU A 291 -10.41 12.85 13.39
N GLU A 292 -10.36 13.93 14.18
CA GLU A 292 -10.65 15.28 13.69
C GLU A 292 -9.77 15.64 12.50
N GLN A 293 -8.45 15.46 12.63
CA GLN A 293 -7.49 15.77 11.58
C GLN A 293 -7.69 14.92 10.33
N ALA A 294 -7.95 13.61 10.49
CA ALA A 294 -8.16 12.71 9.37
C ALA A 294 -9.44 13.04 8.59
N VAL A 295 -10.53 13.33 9.28
CA VAL A 295 -11.80 13.70 8.64
C VAL A 295 -11.70 15.10 8.01
N ALA A 296 -11.06 16.06 8.67
CA ALA A 296 -10.77 17.36 8.09
C ALA A 296 -9.89 17.25 6.84
N SER A 297 -8.89 16.37 6.85
CA SER A 297 -7.99 16.13 5.71
C SER A 297 -8.76 15.50 4.55
N ALA A 298 -9.58 14.50 4.85
CA ALA A 298 -10.45 13.87 3.86
C ALA A 298 -11.42 14.88 3.23
N LEU A 299 -11.92 15.87 3.99
CA LEU A 299 -12.80 16.92 3.47
C LEU A 299 -12.03 17.95 2.62
N ALA A 300 -10.94 18.50 3.15
CA ALA A 300 -10.22 19.62 2.56
C ALA A 300 -9.35 19.22 1.35
N HIS A 301 -8.79 18.00 1.36
CA HIS A 301 -7.78 17.53 0.40
C HIS A 301 -8.24 16.34 -0.43
N ALA A 302 -9.56 16.11 -0.52
CA ALA A 302 -10.09 15.04 -1.35
C ALA A 302 -9.70 15.18 -2.82
N LYS A 303 -9.50 14.04 -3.48
CA LYS A 303 -9.23 13.99 -4.92
C LYS A 303 -10.47 14.18 -5.78
N ASN A 304 -11.65 13.81 -5.27
CA ASN A 304 -12.87 13.66 -6.06
C ASN A 304 -14.00 14.65 -5.70
N TRP A 305 -13.80 15.52 -4.71
CA TRP A 305 -14.69 16.65 -4.44
C TRP A 305 -13.87 17.87 -4.04
N LYS A 306 -14.50 19.05 -4.06
CA LYS A 306 -13.85 20.29 -3.69
C LYS A 306 -14.81 21.13 -2.87
N LEU A 307 -14.37 21.51 -1.67
CA LEU A 307 -15.12 22.42 -0.82
C LEU A 307 -15.15 23.83 -1.43
N SER A 308 -16.31 24.47 -1.32
CA SER A 308 -16.48 25.91 -1.55
C SER A 308 -15.78 26.72 -0.46
N THR A 309 -15.55 28.01 -0.71
CA THR A 309 -14.96 28.91 0.30
C THR A 309 -15.77 28.91 1.60
N ALA A 310 -17.11 28.91 1.50
CA ALA A 310 -17.99 28.86 2.68
C ALA A 310 -17.84 27.55 3.45
N GLU A 311 -17.63 26.42 2.78
CA GLU A 311 -17.39 25.12 3.41
C GLU A 311 -16.00 25.04 4.05
N ILE A 312 -14.98 25.67 3.47
CA ILE A 312 -13.65 25.78 4.08
C ILE A 312 -13.72 26.65 5.34
N ASP A 313 -14.40 27.80 5.29
CA ASP A 313 -14.60 28.66 6.45
C ASP A 313 -15.38 27.93 7.56
N ARG A 314 -16.39 27.16 7.17
CA ARG A 314 -17.13 26.27 8.08
C ARG A 314 -16.20 25.25 8.73
N LEU A 315 -15.39 24.53 7.95
CA LEU A 315 -14.44 23.54 8.44
C LEU A 315 -13.47 24.17 9.46
N ARG A 316 -12.87 25.30 9.08
CA ARG A 316 -11.90 26.04 9.90
C ARG A 316 -12.50 26.54 11.21
N SER A 317 -13.71 27.11 11.15
CA SER A 317 -14.39 27.65 12.35
C SER A 317 -14.84 26.55 13.33
N GLY A 318 -15.14 25.35 12.84
CA GLY A 318 -15.53 24.20 13.66
C GLY A 318 -14.35 23.47 14.31
N CYS A 319 -13.13 23.62 13.79
CA CYS A 319 -11.94 22.94 14.32
C CYS A 319 -11.70 23.20 15.82
N LEU A 320 -11.66 22.11 16.58
CA LEU A 320 -11.38 22.07 18.02
C LEU A 320 -9.87 22.19 18.30
N THR A 321 -9.04 21.66 17.40
CA THR A 321 -7.57 21.69 17.49
C THR A 321 -6.92 22.63 16.48
N ASP A 322 -5.73 23.14 16.80
CA ASP A 322 -4.91 23.91 15.86
C ASP A 322 -4.46 23.06 14.67
N ALA A 323 -4.18 21.77 14.90
CA ALA A 323 -3.83 20.85 13.82
C ALA A 323 -4.97 20.69 12.80
N CYS A 324 -6.24 20.68 13.23
CA CYS A 324 -7.38 20.71 12.32
C CYS A 324 -7.41 22.01 11.50
N ARG A 325 -7.12 23.16 12.13
CA ARG A 325 -7.07 24.46 11.41
C ARG A 325 -5.95 24.48 10.38
N GLU A 326 -4.77 23.96 10.70
CA GLU A 326 -3.67 23.81 9.74
C GLU A 326 -4.05 22.93 8.55
N VAL A 327 -4.84 21.87 8.78
CA VAL A 327 -5.35 21.02 7.71
C VAL A 327 -6.36 21.77 6.84
N ALA A 328 -7.30 22.49 7.44
CA ALA A 328 -8.29 23.29 6.73
C ALA A 328 -7.65 24.43 5.91
N ASP A 329 -6.59 25.05 6.44
CA ASP A 329 -5.82 26.10 5.78
C ASP A 329 -4.85 25.53 4.71
N GLY A 330 -4.71 24.20 4.62
CA GLY A 330 -3.88 23.52 3.64
C GLY A 330 -2.38 23.50 3.95
N HIS A 331 -1.99 23.84 5.17
CA HIS A 331 -0.61 23.74 5.64
C HIS A 331 -0.21 22.31 6.06
N ARG A 332 -1.21 21.44 6.24
CA ARG A 332 -1.04 20.06 6.64
C ARG A 332 -1.99 19.14 5.86
N ILE A 333 -1.49 17.99 5.44
CA ILE A 333 -2.28 16.95 4.78
C ILE A 333 -1.96 15.62 5.46
N LEU A 334 -3.00 14.86 5.79
CA LEU A 334 -2.88 13.48 6.22
C LEU A 334 -3.24 12.60 5.02
N ASN A 335 -2.37 11.63 4.73
CA ASN A 335 -2.56 10.63 3.70
C ASN A 335 -2.70 9.25 4.36
N LEU A 336 -3.32 8.33 3.63
CA LEU A 336 -3.51 6.95 4.09
C LEU A 336 -2.18 6.20 4.30
#